data_AF-A0A939ZTC3-F1
#
_entry.id   AF-A0A939ZTC3-F1
#
_cell.length_a   1.000
_cell.length_b   1.000
_cell.length_c   1.000
_cell.angle_alpha   90.00
_cell.angle_beta   90.00
_cell.angle_gamma   90.00
#
_symmetry.space_group_name_H-M   'P 1'
#
loop_
_entity.id
_entity.type
_entity.pdbx_description
1 polymer ?
#
loop_
_entity_poly.entity_id
_entity_poly.type
_entity_poly.pdbx_seq_one_letter_code
_entity_poly.pdbx_strand_id
1 'polypeptide(L)'
;MNKPKIALLIDLGSLKVSCEGYQKLAAEIENSYEIAYVKFYSYVAKRNRDFNEFIAAKGYDAVTPVASKKRNRLDSRQIIDGTKIAAG
;
A
#
# COMPACT_ATOMS: atom_id res chain seq x y z
N MET A 1 -7.83 -2.90 -25.80
CA MET A 1 -6.58 -3.49 -25.30
C MET A 1 -6.72 -3.68 -23.81
N ASN A 2 -6.30 -4.82 -23.27
CA ASN A 2 -6.32 -5.03 -21.81
C ASN A 2 -5.26 -4.13 -21.17
N LYS A 3 -5.59 -3.49 -20.06
CA LYS A 3 -4.64 -2.65 -19.33
C LYS A 3 -3.51 -3.54 -18.79
N PRO A 4 -2.25 -3.09 -18.79
CA PRO A 4 -1.18 -3.81 -18.10
C PRO A 4 -1.50 -3.94 -16.61
N LYS A 5 -1.14 -5.08 -16.03
CA LYS A 5 -1.33 -5.33 -14.59
C LYS A 5 -0.26 -4.61 -13.78
N ILE A 6 -0.64 -4.08 -12.61
CA ILE A 6 0.27 -3.46 -11.66
C ILE A 6 0.00 -3.93 -10.22
N ALA A 7 1.06 -3.99 -9.42
CA ALA A 7 0.98 -4.16 -7.98
C ALA A 7 1.50 -2.89 -7.28
N LEU A 8 0.80 -2.44 -6.24
CA LEU A 8 1.12 -1.23 -5.49
C LEU A 8 1.51 -1.59 -4.05
N LEU A 9 2.74 -1.26 -3.66
CA LEU A 9 3.26 -1.45 -2.30
C LEU A 9 3.52 -0.07 -1.70
N ILE A 10 2.65 0.38 -0.79
CA ILE A 10 2.60 1.77 -0.33
C ILE A 10 3.18 1.89 1.08
N ASP A 11 4.32 2.54 1.22
CA ASP A 11 4.86 2.96 2.52
C ASP A 11 4.19 4.27 2.97
N LEU A 12 3.27 4.16 3.93
CA LEU A 12 2.55 5.31 4.49
C LEU A 12 3.41 6.21 5.37
N GLY A 13 4.54 5.72 5.87
CA GLY A 13 5.52 6.51 6.61
C GLY A 13 6.30 7.46 5.69
N SER A 14 6.58 7.02 4.47
CA SER A 14 7.27 7.83 3.45
C SER A 14 6.33 8.61 2.53
N LEU A 15 5.05 8.22 2.44
CA LEU A 15 4.07 8.86 1.57
C LEU A 15 3.76 10.30 2.01
N LYS A 16 4.11 11.28 1.17
CA LYS A 16 3.97 12.73 1.44
C LYS A 16 2.61 13.34 1.08
N VAL A 17 1.63 12.52 0.68
CA VAL A 17 0.27 12.97 0.34
C VAL A 17 -0.76 12.57 1.40
N SER A 18 -1.86 13.31 1.49
CA SER A 18 -3.03 12.93 2.29
C SER A 18 -3.71 11.68 1.73
N CYS A 19 -4.67 11.12 2.48
CA CYS A 19 -5.52 10.04 1.97
C CYS A 19 -6.32 10.49 0.74
N GLU A 20 -6.91 11.69 0.77
CA GLU A 20 -7.59 12.27 -0.39
C GLU A 20 -6.66 12.43 -1.60
N GLY A 21 -5.43 12.90 -1.38
CA GLY A 21 -4.42 13.00 -2.44
C GLY A 21 -4.06 11.64 -3.03
N TYR A 22 -3.94 10.61 -2.19
CA TYR A 22 -3.72 9.25 -2.66
C TYR A 22 -4.91 8.70 -3.46
N GLN A 23 -6.15 9.00 -3.07
CA GLN A 23 -7.35 8.56 -3.81
C GLN A 23 -7.36 9.12 -5.24
N LYS A 24 -6.97 10.38 -5.43
CA LYS A 24 -6.81 11.00 -6.75
C LYS A 24 -5.72 10.30 -7.56
N LEU A 25 -4.56 10.07 -6.96
CA LEU A 25 -3.46 9.33 -7.59
C LEU A 25 -3.87 7.90 -7.97
N ALA A 26 -4.60 7.20 -7.10
CA ALA A 26 -5.07 5.84 -7.36
C ALA A 26 -6.03 5.81 -8.55
N ALA A 27 -6.95 6.78 -8.66
CA ALA A 27 -7.84 6.91 -9.81
C ALA A 27 -7.07 7.15 -11.12
N GLU A 28 -6.00 7.95 -11.08
CA GLU A 28 -5.12 8.14 -12.25
C GLU A 28 -4.39 6.85 -12.64
N ILE A 29 -3.90 6.07 -11.66
CA ILE A 29 -3.27 4.76 -11.92
C ILE A 29 -4.29 3.79 -12.52
N GLU A 30 -5.50 3.73 -11.97
CA GLU A 30 -6.60 2.88 -12.46
C GLU A 30 -6.96 3.20 -13.93
N ASN A 31 -6.72 4.42 -14.43
CA ASN A 31 -6.93 4.76 -15.84
C ASN A 31 -5.94 4.05 -16.77
N SER A 32 -4.70 3.86 -16.33
CA SER A 32 -3.62 3.28 -17.15
C SER A 32 -3.36 1.80 -16.88
N TYR A 33 -3.71 1.29 -15.70
CA TYR A 33 -3.36 -0.06 -15.25
C TYR A 33 -4.55 -0.82 -14.67
N GLU A 34 -4.51 -2.15 -14.76
CA GLU A 34 -5.33 -3.04 -13.96
C GLU A 34 -4.59 -3.29 -12.63
N ILE A 35 -5.11 -2.76 -11.52
CA ILE A 35 -4.50 -2.95 -10.21
C ILE A 35 -4.80 -4.36 -9.72
N ALA A 36 -3.78 -5.23 -9.75
CA ALA A 36 -3.89 -6.62 -9.32
C ALA A 36 -3.65 -6.83 -7.82
N TYR A 37 -2.90 -5.92 -7.19
CA TYR A 37 -2.55 -6.00 -5.77
C TYR A 37 -2.29 -4.63 -5.17
N VAL A 38 -2.77 -4.38 -3.96
CA VAL A 38 -2.42 -3.19 -3.18
C VAL A 38 -2.16 -3.59 -1.73
N LYS A 39 -1.05 -3.11 -1.18
CA LYS A 39 -0.74 -3.26 0.24
C LYS A 39 -0.10 -2.05 0.85
N PHE A 40 -0.57 -1.69 2.04
CA PHE A 40 -0.09 -0.55 2.82
C PHE A 40 0.82 -0.99 3.97
N TYR A 41 1.89 -0.24 4.19
CA TYR A 41 2.92 -0.49 5.20
C TYR A 41 3.04 0.74 6.09
N SER A 42 2.80 0.62 7.41
CA SER A 42 3.07 1.72 8.34
C SER A 42 3.26 1.30 9.78
N TYR A 43 4.18 1.99 10.47
CA TYR A 43 4.22 2.07 11.93
C TYR A 43 3.54 3.34 12.47
N VAL A 44 3.11 4.25 11.61
CA VAL A 44 2.63 5.57 12.02
C VAL A 44 1.13 5.49 12.30
N ALA A 45 0.76 5.45 13.58
CA ALA A 45 -0.63 5.30 14.02
C ALA A 45 -1.58 6.35 13.40
N LYS A 46 -1.13 7.60 13.26
CA LYS A 46 -1.90 8.65 12.60
C LYS A 46 -2.18 8.31 11.13
N ARG A 47 -1.16 7.90 10.37
CA ARG A 47 -1.31 7.54 8.95
C ARG A 47 -2.21 6.33 8.77
N ASN A 48 -2.10 5.33 9.64
CA ASN A 48 -3.03 4.21 9.64
C ASN A 48 -4.47 4.68 9.83
N ARG A 49 -4.72 5.54 10.83
CA ARG A 49 -6.07 6.10 11.05
C ARG A 49 -6.60 6.84 9.83
N ASP A 50 -5.77 7.69 9.21
CA ASP A 50 -6.16 8.49 8.04
C ASP A 50 -6.51 7.62 6.81
N PHE A 51 -5.96 6.41 6.71
CA PHE A 51 -6.15 5.52 5.55
C PHE A 51 -7.04 4.30 5.81
N ASN A 52 -7.33 3.95 7.06
CA ASN A 52 -8.05 2.73 7.43
C ASN A 52 -9.41 2.60 6.72
N GLU A 53 -10.21 3.67 6.68
CA GLU A 53 -11.53 3.65 6.04
C GLU A 53 -11.41 3.37 4.53
N PHE A 54 -10.45 4.04 3.88
CA PHE A 54 -10.20 3.85 2.45
C PHE A 54 -9.68 2.44 2.13
N ILE A 55 -8.73 1.94 2.92
CA ILE A 55 -8.17 0.59 2.78
C ILE A 55 -9.29 -0.45 2.91
N ALA A 56 -10.13 -0.32 3.94
CA ALA A 56 -11.25 -1.23 4.16
C ALA A 56 -12.29 -1.17 3.04
N ALA A 57 -12.65 0.04 2.59
CA ALA A 57 -13.64 0.23 1.52
C ALA A 57 -13.22 -0.39 0.18
N LYS A 58 -11.92 -0.39 -0.12
CA LYS A 58 -11.36 -0.99 -1.34
C LYS A 58 -10.97 -2.47 -1.17
N GLY A 59 -11.08 -3.03 0.04
CA GLY A 59 -10.65 -4.40 0.32
C GLY A 59 -9.13 -4.61 0.20
N TYR A 60 -8.34 -3.58 0.47
CA TYR A 60 -6.89 -3.63 0.37
C TYR A 60 -6.23 -4.21 1.62
N ASP A 61 -5.03 -4.78 1.45
CA ASP A 61 -4.24 -5.31 2.56
C ASP A 61 -3.50 -4.20 3.30
N ALA A 62 -3.36 -4.34 4.62
CA ALA A 62 -2.49 -3.49 5.43
C ALA A 62 -1.65 -4.31 6.40
N VAL A 63 -0.37 -3.95 6.54
CA VAL A 63 0.49 -4.43 7.62
C VAL A 63 0.45 -3.42 8.75
N THR A 64 -0.24 -3.80 9.83
CA THR A 64 -0.22 -3.04 11.09
C THR A 64 0.82 -3.64 12.05
N PRO A 65 1.40 -2.84 12.96
CA PRO A 65 2.37 -3.36 13.91
C PRO A 65 1.74 -4.37 14.86
N VAL A 66 2.25 -5.60 14.83
CA VAL A 66 2.29 -6.44 16.04
C VAL A 66 3.28 -5.77 17.00
N ALA A 67 2.90 -5.59 18.26
CA ALA A 67 3.54 -4.74 19.28
C ALA A 67 5.06 -4.95 19.56
N SER A 68 5.81 -5.77 18.80
CA SER A 68 7.25 -5.97 18.97
C SER A 68 8.12 -5.16 17.98
N LYS A 69 8.72 -4.13 18.58
CA LYS A 69 9.66 -3.11 18.10
C LYS A 69 10.91 -3.63 17.38
N LYS A 70 10.85 -3.93 16.07
CA LYS A 70 12.05 -3.90 15.20
C LYS A 70 11.82 -2.94 14.04
N ARG A 71 12.56 -1.82 14.03
CA ARG A 71 12.37 -0.67 13.13
C ARG A 71 12.41 -1.02 11.62
N ASN A 72 13.13 -2.07 11.22
CA ASN A 72 13.37 -2.39 9.80
C ASN A 72 12.46 -3.49 9.25
N ARG A 73 11.48 -3.98 10.04
CA ARG A 73 10.63 -5.10 9.63
C ARG A 73 9.68 -4.73 8.49
N LEU A 74 9.19 -3.49 8.42
CA LEU A 74 8.33 -3.06 7.30
C LEU A 74 9.10 -3.00 5.99
N ASP A 75 10.30 -2.42 5.96
CA ASP A 75 11.12 -2.37 4.75
C ASP A 75 11.42 -3.78 4.24
N SER A 76 11.85 -4.68 5.14
CA SER A 76 12.10 -6.08 4.80
C SER A 76 10.84 -6.77 4.30
N ARG A 77 9.68 -6.50 4.91
CA ARG A 77 8.40 -7.09 4.50
C ARG A 77 7.96 -6.58 3.12
N GLN A 78 8.09 -5.29 2.86
CA GLN A 78 7.78 -4.68 1.59
C GLN A 78 8.65 -5.25 0.47
N ILE A 79 9.96 -5.42 0.71
CA ILE A 79 10.88 -6.08 -0.22
C ILE A 79 10.45 -7.52 -0.48
N ILE A 80 10.22 -8.31 0.57
CA ILE A 80 9.82 -9.72 0.44
C ILE A 80 8.51 -9.85 -0.34
N ASP A 81 7.51 -9.04 -0.02
CA ASP A 81 6.22 -9.09 -0.69
C ASP A 81 6.36 -8.66 -2.16
N GLY A 82 7.16 -7.64 -2.46
CA GLY A 82 7.48 -7.23 -3.83
C GLY A 82 8.18 -8.33 -4.64
N THR A 83 9.17 -9.01 -4.06
CA THR A 83 9.86 -10.14 -4.71
C THR A 83 8.91 -11.30 -4.98
N LYS A 84 8.02 -11.63 -4.04
CA LYS A 84 7.04 -12.71 -4.20
C LYS A 84 6.04 -12.42 -5.30
N ILE A 85 5.55 -11.18 -5.38
CA ILE A 85 4.62 -10.76 -6.42
C ILE A 85 5.28 -10.83 -7.80
N ALA A 86 6.55 -10.44 -7.91
CA ALA A 86 7.27 -10.47 -9.19
C ALA A 86 7.66 -11.89 -9.65
N ALA A 87 7.76 -12.85 -8.74
CA ALA A 87 8.16 -14.23 -9.04
C ALA A 87 6.98 -15.15 -9.41
N GLY A 88 5.74 -14.70 -9.22
CA GLY A 88 4.52 -15.41 -9.61
C GLY A 88 3.96 -14.87 -10.92
#